data_AF-A0A3C0V8S7-F1
#
_entry.id   AF-A0A3C0V8S7-F1
#
_cell.length_a   1.000
_cell.length_b   1.000
_cell.length_c   1.000
_cell.angle_alpha   90.00
_cell.angle_beta   90.00
_cell.angle_gamma   90.00
#
_symmetry.space_group_name_H-M   'P 1'
#
loop_
_entity.id
_entity.type
_entity.pdbx_description
1 polymer ?
#
loop_
_entity_poly.entity_id
_entity_poly.type
_entity_poly.pdbx_seq_one_letter_code
_entity_poly.pdbx_strand_id
1 'polypeptide(L)'
;MSTFRILSVSLVFLALVCLAPPTALGADVYVSAVCGSDITGNGTLQAPYASIETGLSKAFPGDTMRVLPSSVLAASCPPLSPYVLTTVDKNVQIIAEAGPGLTLCKGFVIADDKTVTIRGFTVANDEGNGITVGSATTGKVTIENCVISHCRDSGIYKNYGAAVAAPPVSLAITNCVIVGCGACGVTITVARPNLTNYIPAVTIDNSIIAVNTSYAIGFTAVLDRGGPVTIRYSQTCGNLGGATPQIQNATSTLIDIQNPLVCPLPGLLLTQFQDANLCDFRLQANGTLRETGNPACMYRNPDGSRNDPGAFGGPGCIGYYPFCGPVIECVEIEQTQVPTTIRVRIKVR
;
A
#
# COMPACT_ATOMS: atom_id res chain seq x y z
N MET A 1 5.68 -7.55 -83.69
CA MET A 1 5.40 -7.99 -82.32
C MET A 1 6.61 -7.70 -81.44
N SER A 2 6.68 -6.46 -80.99
CA SER A 2 7.47 -5.86 -79.89
C SER A 2 6.92 -4.42 -79.83
N THR A 3 6.68 -3.77 -78.70
CA THR A 3 7.63 -3.42 -77.64
C THR A 3 6.85 -2.88 -76.44
N PHE A 4 7.35 -3.23 -75.27
CA PHE A 4 7.14 -2.68 -73.92
C PHE A 4 6.60 -1.24 -73.80
N ARG A 5 5.59 -1.05 -72.96
CA ARG A 5 5.33 0.24 -72.28
C ARG A 5 4.94 0.07 -70.80
N ILE A 6 5.88 0.52 -69.98
CA ILE A 6 5.73 1.35 -68.77
C ILE A 6 5.04 0.68 -67.57
N LEU A 7 5.92 0.11 -66.76
CA LEU A 7 5.84 -0.06 -65.30
C LEU A 7 5.23 1.19 -64.64
N SER A 8 4.02 1.08 -64.11
CA SER A 8 3.45 2.07 -63.20
C SER A 8 4.02 1.86 -61.79
N VAL A 9 4.89 2.80 -61.44
CA VAL A 9 5.38 3.20 -60.11
C VAL A 9 4.52 2.68 -58.95
N SER A 10 4.97 1.59 -58.32
CA SER A 10 4.57 1.27 -56.95
C SER A 10 5.37 2.17 -56.02
N LEU A 11 4.79 3.32 -55.69
CA LEU A 11 5.27 4.22 -54.64
C LEU A 11 5.06 3.50 -53.29
N VAL A 12 6.01 2.66 -52.90
CA VAL A 12 6.09 2.14 -51.53
C VAL A 12 6.40 3.33 -50.64
N PHE A 13 5.35 3.85 -50.01
CA PHE A 13 5.45 4.68 -48.81
C PHE A 13 6.15 3.81 -47.75
N LEU A 14 7.48 3.86 -47.71
CA LEU A 14 8.24 3.46 -46.54
C LEU A 14 7.99 4.54 -45.50
N ALA A 15 6.82 4.47 -44.85
CA ALA A 15 6.58 5.14 -43.60
C ALA A 15 7.64 4.58 -42.64
N LEU A 16 8.71 5.36 -42.47
CA LEU A 16 9.59 5.27 -41.32
C LEU A 16 8.71 5.57 -40.12
N VAL A 17 7.97 4.56 -39.66
CA VAL A 17 7.40 4.56 -38.33
C VAL A 17 8.62 4.64 -37.43
N CYS A 18 8.92 5.86 -36.98
CA CYS A 18 9.73 6.08 -35.79
C CYS A 18 9.01 5.34 -34.67
N LEU A 19 9.25 4.03 -34.56
CA LEU A 19 9.09 3.28 -33.34
C LEU A 19 9.97 4.04 -32.35
N ALA A 20 9.35 4.92 -31.56
CA ALA A 20 9.98 5.40 -30.35
C ALA A 20 10.56 4.14 -29.68
N PRO A 21 11.85 4.14 -29.31
CA PRO A 21 12.43 2.98 -28.65
C PRO A 21 11.48 2.62 -27.50
N PRO A 22 11.14 1.32 -27.33
CA PRO A 22 10.28 0.91 -26.24
C PRO A 22 10.81 1.58 -24.99
N THR A 23 9.95 2.32 -24.29
CA THR A 23 10.30 3.02 -23.07
C THR A 23 11.01 1.99 -22.22
N ALA A 24 12.32 2.16 -22.00
CA ALA A 24 13.12 1.15 -21.34
C ALA A 24 12.42 0.83 -20.02
N LEU A 25 12.00 -0.44 -19.84
CA LEU A 25 11.47 -0.90 -18.57
C LEU A 25 12.54 -0.59 -17.52
N GLY A 26 12.16 0.13 -16.47
CA GLY A 26 13.07 0.47 -15.39
C GLY A 26 13.73 -0.79 -14.83
N ALA A 27 14.99 -0.68 -14.44
CA ALA A 27 15.75 -1.79 -13.90
C ALA A 27 15.30 -2.12 -12.46
N ASP A 28 15.58 -3.35 -12.03
CA ASP A 28 15.44 -3.73 -10.64
C ASP A 28 16.69 -3.34 -9.84
N VAL A 29 16.51 -2.67 -8.70
CA VAL A 29 17.56 -2.34 -7.73
C VAL A 29 17.27 -3.04 -6.40
N TYR A 30 18.17 -3.91 -5.95
CA TYR A 30 17.98 -4.73 -4.76
C TYR A 30 18.62 -4.10 -3.51
N VAL A 31 17.89 -4.15 -2.40
CA VAL A 31 18.29 -3.67 -1.07
C VAL A 31 18.08 -4.77 -0.04
N SER A 32 19.04 -4.97 0.86
CA SER A 32 18.95 -5.92 1.98
C SER A 32 19.77 -5.43 3.17
N ALA A 33 19.11 -5.17 4.31
CA ALA A 33 19.80 -4.80 5.54
C ALA A 33 20.61 -5.97 6.14
N VAL A 34 20.32 -7.21 5.72
CA VAL A 34 20.94 -8.42 6.29
C VAL A 34 22.23 -8.80 5.57
N CYS A 35 22.23 -8.70 4.24
CA CYS A 35 23.34 -9.18 3.39
C CYS A 35 23.85 -8.16 2.38
N GLY A 36 23.27 -6.95 2.35
CA GLY A 36 23.71 -5.87 1.46
C GLY A 36 24.92 -5.10 1.99
N SER A 37 25.49 -4.28 1.12
CA SER A 37 26.60 -3.38 1.46
C SER A 37 26.45 -2.07 0.68
N ASP A 38 26.50 -0.94 1.38
CA ASP A 38 26.48 0.38 0.72
C ASP A 38 27.83 0.78 0.12
N ILE A 39 28.90 0.08 0.50
CA ILE A 39 30.27 0.32 -0.01
C ILE A 39 30.55 -0.55 -1.23
N THR A 40 30.16 -1.83 -1.17
CA THR A 40 30.52 -2.84 -2.19
C THR A 40 29.33 -3.41 -2.95
N GLY A 41 28.10 -3.14 -2.52
CA GLY A 41 26.90 -3.51 -3.25
C GLY A 41 26.81 -2.77 -4.58
N ASN A 42 26.19 -3.41 -5.56
CA ASN A 42 25.95 -2.83 -6.88
C ASN A 42 24.47 -2.80 -7.26
N GLY A 43 23.58 -3.16 -6.32
CA GLY A 43 22.13 -3.16 -6.51
C GLY A 43 21.60 -4.37 -7.27
N THR A 44 22.43 -5.38 -7.53
CA THR A 44 21.98 -6.69 -8.04
C THR A 44 21.48 -7.58 -6.91
N LEU A 45 20.72 -8.63 -7.23
CA LEU A 45 20.25 -9.60 -6.23
C LEU A 45 21.41 -10.29 -5.48
N GLN A 46 22.55 -10.52 -6.14
CA GLN A 46 23.73 -11.16 -5.54
C GLN A 46 24.58 -10.21 -4.70
N ALA A 47 24.51 -8.90 -4.98
CA ALA A 47 25.25 -7.87 -4.26
C ALA A 47 24.35 -6.64 -4.02
N PRO A 48 23.31 -6.77 -3.17
CA PRO A 48 22.36 -5.69 -2.92
C PRO A 48 23.00 -4.55 -2.13
N TYR A 49 22.39 -3.37 -2.18
CA TYR A 49 22.73 -2.28 -1.27
C TYR A 49 22.23 -2.61 0.15
N ALA A 50 22.88 -2.06 1.18
CA ALA A 50 22.45 -2.28 2.57
C ALA A 50 21.24 -1.41 2.96
N SER A 51 21.20 -0.16 2.47
CA SER A 51 20.16 0.82 2.79
C SER A 51 19.26 1.17 1.60
N ILE A 52 18.02 1.54 1.91
CA ILE A 52 17.04 2.04 0.92
C ILE A 52 17.55 3.36 0.34
N GLU A 53 18.15 4.23 1.16
CA GLU A 53 18.73 5.50 0.76
C GLU A 53 19.82 5.32 -0.31
N THR A 54 20.74 4.38 -0.09
CA THR A 54 21.80 4.10 -1.07
C THR A 54 21.20 3.54 -2.36
N GLY A 55 20.27 2.58 -2.27
CA GLY A 55 19.55 2.08 -3.43
C GLY A 55 18.87 3.19 -4.23
N LEU A 56 18.22 4.14 -3.56
CA LEU A 56 17.49 5.23 -4.20
C LEU A 56 18.44 6.20 -4.87
N SER A 57 19.59 6.48 -4.24
CA SER A 57 20.61 7.34 -4.83
C SER A 57 21.13 6.79 -6.17
N LYS A 58 21.15 5.45 -6.32
CA LYS A 58 21.66 4.73 -7.50
C LYS A 58 20.58 4.41 -8.53
N ALA A 59 19.32 4.35 -8.14
CA ALA A 59 18.20 4.11 -9.04
C ALA A 59 17.97 5.28 -10.00
N PHE A 60 17.49 4.98 -11.20
CA PHE A 60 16.99 5.94 -12.18
C PHE A 60 15.46 6.09 -12.10
N PRO A 61 14.89 7.21 -12.56
CA PRO A 61 13.45 7.33 -12.71
C PRO A 61 12.88 6.22 -13.60
N GLY A 62 11.86 5.53 -13.11
CA GLY A 62 11.23 4.37 -13.73
C GLY A 62 11.64 3.03 -13.10
N ASP A 63 12.76 2.99 -12.38
CA ASP A 63 13.27 1.77 -11.75
C ASP A 63 12.36 1.24 -10.64
N THR A 64 12.51 -0.05 -10.38
CA THR A 64 11.86 -0.76 -9.29
C THR A 64 12.89 -1.14 -8.23
N MET A 65 12.75 -0.56 -7.04
CA MET A 65 13.50 -0.98 -5.89
C MET A 65 12.83 -2.17 -5.20
N ARG A 66 13.58 -3.26 -5.04
CA ARG A 66 13.16 -4.48 -4.35
C ARG A 66 13.89 -4.59 -3.01
N VAL A 67 13.14 -4.45 -1.93
CA VAL A 67 13.65 -4.54 -0.57
C VAL A 67 13.41 -5.94 -0.05
N LEU A 68 14.51 -6.66 0.19
CA LEU A 68 14.53 -8.00 0.72
C LEU A 68 14.15 -8.00 2.21
N PRO A 69 13.63 -9.12 2.75
CA PRO A 69 13.22 -9.22 4.14
C PRO A 69 14.35 -8.84 5.10
N SER A 70 13.97 -8.17 6.18
CA SER A 70 14.86 -8.00 7.33
C SER A 70 14.74 -9.22 8.24
N SER A 71 15.86 -9.67 8.83
CA SER A 71 15.87 -10.79 9.79
C SER A 71 15.29 -10.43 11.16
N VAL A 72 14.82 -9.18 11.32
CA VAL A 72 14.19 -8.71 12.56
C VAL A 72 12.71 -9.08 12.50
N LEU A 73 12.36 -10.25 13.02
CA LEU A 73 10.98 -10.52 13.40
C LEU A 73 10.59 -9.49 14.46
N ALA A 74 9.50 -8.77 14.22
CA ALA A 74 8.87 -7.83 15.14
C ALA A 74 8.38 -8.57 16.40
N ALA A 75 9.28 -8.97 17.30
CA ALA A 75 8.93 -9.59 18.58
C ALA A 75 8.27 -8.60 19.56
N SER A 76 8.26 -7.30 19.22
CA SER A 76 7.65 -6.23 20.01
C SER A 76 6.98 -5.20 19.10
N CYS A 77 5.95 -4.58 19.65
CA CYS A 77 5.21 -3.49 19.03
C CYS A 77 5.44 -2.19 19.85
N PRO A 78 5.94 -1.08 19.25
CA PRO A 78 6.36 -0.96 17.86
C PRO A 78 7.68 -1.71 17.60
N PRO A 79 7.87 -2.27 16.40
CA PRO A 79 9.09 -2.98 16.09
C PRO A 79 10.24 -2.00 15.79
N LEU A 80 11.46 -2.38 16.18
CA LEU A 80 12.67 -1.61 15.85
C LEU A 80 12.96 -1.73 14.35
N SER A 81 12.89 -0.61 13.62
CA SER A 81 13.15 -0.60 12.19
C SER A 81 14.65 -0.62 11.87
N PRO A 82 15.11 -1.55 11.02
CA PRO A 82 16.46 -1.50 10.48
C PRO A 82 16.64 -0.43 9.38
N TYR A 83 15.54 0.09 8.82
CA TYR A 83 15.56 1.09 7.75
C TYR A 83 15.13 2.45 8.32
N VAL A 84 15.92 3.49 8.02
CA VAL A 84 15.67 4.84 8.54
C VAL A 84 14.61 5.57 7.71
N LEU A 85 14.28 6.80 8.11
CA LEU A 85 13.34 7.66 7.39
C LEU A 85 13.89 7.96 5.99
N THR A 86 13.21 7.46 4.96
CA THR A 86 13.69 7.54 3.58
C THR A 86 13.03 8.68 2.81
N THR A 87 13.83 9.56 2.22
CA THR A 87 13.33 10.57 1.26
C THR A 87 13.31 9.99 -0.16
N VAL A 88 12.17 10.08 -0.85
CA VAL A 88 11.97 9.61 -2.22
C VAL A 88 11.82 10.81 -3.15
N ASP A 89 12.85 11.10 -3.92
CA ASP A 89 12.95 12.27 -4.81
C ASP A 89 12.94 11.90 -6.31
N LYS A 90 12.58 10.66 -6.63
CA LYS A 90 12.54 10.11 -7.99
C LYS A 90 11.20 9.42 -8.26
N ASN A 91 10.87 9.25 -9.53
CA ASN A 91 9.70 8.46 -9.93
C ASN A 91 10.10 6.99 -9.90
N VAL A 92 9.69 6.23 -8.89
CA VAL A 92 10.15 4.86 -8.66
C VAL A 92 9.06 4.01 -8.03
N GLN A 93 9.22 2.69 -8.10
CA GLN A 93 8.46 1.76 -7.28
C GLN A 93 9.36 1.23 -6.17
N ILE A 94 8.88 1.17 -4.94
CA ILE A 94 9.59 0.61 -3.80
C ILE A 94 8.74 -0.53 -3.25
N ILE A 95 9.25 -1.75 -3.34
CA ILE A 95 8.49 -2.97 -3.11
C ILE A 95 9.24 -3.82 -2.09
N ALA A 96 8.60 -4.13 -0.97
CA ALA A 96 9.04 -5.15 -0.05
C ALA A 96 8.67 -6.54 -0.58
N GLU A 97 9.67 -7.36 -0.89
CA GLU A 97 9.46 -8.69 -1.49
C GLU A 97 8.77 -9.67 -0.56
N ALA A 98 9.04 -9.57 0.75
CA ALA A 98 8.51 -10.47 1.75
C ALA A 98 7.18 -10.00 2.39
N GLY A 99 6.69 -8.83 1.97
CA GLY A 99 5.49 -8.23 2.52
C GLY A 99 5.68 -7.61 3.92
N PRO A 100 4.59 -7.05 4.49
CA PRO A 100 4.69 -6.13 5.62
C PRO A 100 5.15 -6.82 6.90
N GLY A 101 4.91 -8.13 7.06
CA GLY A 101 5.33 -8.87 8.24
C GLY A 101 6.86 -9.01 8.41
N LEU A 102 7.65 -8.78 7.36
CA LEU A 102 9.11 -9.03 7.37
C LEU A 102 9.95 -7.84 6.90
N THR A 103 9.32 -6.77 6.40
CA THR A 103 10.03 -5.59 5.91
C THR A 103 9.50 -4.34 6.59
N LEU A 104 10.33 -3.76 7.47
CA LEU A 104 9.96 -2.67 8.36
C LEU A 104 10.75 -1.40 8.06
N CYS A 105 10.08 -0.26 7.89
CA CYS A 105 10.69 1.04 7.62
C CYS A 105 10.28 2.11 8.65
N LYS A 106 11.20 3.00 9.05
CA LYS A 106 10.90 4.12 9.96
C LYS A 106 10.01 5.21 9.33
N GLY A 107 9.87 5.23 8.02
CA GLY A 107 8.96 6.16 7.34
C GLY A 107 9.39 6.50 5.92
N PHE A 108 8.48 7.11 5.18
CA PHE A 108 8.77 7.62 3.84
C PHE A 108 8.41 9.10 3.74
N VAL A 109 9.28 9.88 3.10
CA VAL A 109 9.03 11.27 2.72
C VAL A 109 9.12 11.36 1.21
N ILE A 110 7.97 11.38 0.53
CA ILE A 110 7.90 11.52 -0.93
C ILE A 110 7.96 13.01 -1.26
N ALA A 111 8.95 13.39 -2.06
CA ALA A 111 9.11 14.76 -2.52
C ALA A 111 7.97 15.21 -3.45
N ASP A 112 7.89 16.51 -3.68
CA ASP A 112 6.90 17.11 -4.57
C ASP A 112 7.01 16.55 -6.00
N ASP A 113 5.87 16.42 -6.66
CA ASP A 113 5.75 16.03 -8.08
C ASP A 113 6.38 14.67 -8.45
N LYS A 114 6.40 13.72 -7.51
CA LYS A 114 6.88 12.36 -7.76
C LYS A 114 5.75 11.36 -7.99
N THR A 115 5.99 10.47 -8.94
CA THR A 115 5.18 9.27 -9.15
C THR A 115 5.82 8.09 -8.44
N VAL A 116 5.27 7.71 -7.28
CA VAL A 116 5.84 6.71 -6.39
C VAL A 116 4.81 5.65 -6.03
N THR A 117 5.23 4.39 -6.11
CA THR A 117 4.49 3.27 -5.50
C THR A 117 5.27 2.77 -4.29
N ILE A 118 4.65 2.70 -3.13
CA ILE A 118 5.18 2.03 -1.94
C ILE A 118 4.34 0.78 -1.69
N ARG A 119 4.98 -0.39 -1.62
CA ARG A 119 4.24 -1.65 -1.46
C ARG A 119 4.87 -2.62 -0.47
N GLY A 120 4.03 -3.19 0.40
CA GLY A 120 4.41 -4.35 1.21
C GLY A 120 5.20 -4.03 2.47
N PHE A 121 5.22 -2.78 2.95
CA PHE A 121 6.03 -2.42 4.12
C PHE A 121 5.18 -2.39 5.39
N THR A 122 5.77 -2.77 6.52
CA THR A 122 5.38 -2.18 7.79
C THR A 122 6.10 -0.84 7.94
N VAL A 123 5.37 0.21 8.28
CA VAL A 123 5.88 1.56 8.45
C VAL A 123 5.52 2.06 9.84
N ALA A 124 6.51 2.50 10.61
CA ALA A 124 6.29 3.07 11.93
C ALA A 124 7.25 4.24 12.19
N ASN A 125 6.72 5.40 12.57
CA ASN A 125 7.50 6.60 12.81
C ASN A 125 7.14 7.25 14.17
N ASP A 126 7.87 6.90 15.22
CA ASP A 126 7.69 7.44 16.57
C ASP A 126 8.08 8.93 16.72
N GLU A 127 8.63 9.54 15.67
CA GLU A 127 9.03 10.94 15.66
C GLU A 127 8.09 11.83 14.83
N GLY A 128 7.24 11.26 13.97
CA GLY A 128 6.35 12.02 13.09
C GLY A 128 5.33 11.18 12.32
N ASN A 129 5.12 11.50 11.03
CA ASN A 129 4.19 10.77 10.15
C ASN A 129 4.82 9.50 9.57
N GLY A 130 4.03 8.46 9.33
CA GLY A 130 4.52 7.24 8.68
C GLY A 130 4.94 7.47 7.23
N ILE A 131 3.99 7.93 6.40
CA ILE A 131 4.25 8.32 5.01
C ILE A 131 3.85 9.77 4.81
N THR A 132 4.83 10.62 4.54
CA THR A 132 4.63 12.02 4.15
C THR A 132 4.67 12.13 2.65
N VAL A 133 3.64 12.73 2.07
CA VAL A 133 3.58 13.02 0.64
C VAL A 133 3.61 14.54 0.46
N GLY A 134 4.65 15.01 -0.24
CA GLY A 134 4.85 16.40 -0.59
C GLY A 134 3.73 16.99 -1.45
N SER A 135 3.81 18.28 -1.72
CA SER A 135 2.87 19.12 -2.47
C SER A 135 2.88 18.82 -3.98
N ALA A 136 2.61 17.58 -4.36
CA ALA A 136 2.53 17.19 -5.76
C ALA A 136 1.35 17.88 -6.49
N THR A 137 1.70 18.54 -7.59
CA THR A 137 0.80 19.09 -8.61
C THR A 137 0.68 18.16 -9.83
N THR A 138 1.68 17.30 -10.08
CA THR A 138 1.75 16.43 -11.28
C THR A 138 2.20 14.97 -11.05
N GLY A 139 2.74 14.60 -9.88
CA GLY A 139 3.15 13.22 -9.55
C GLY A 139 2.11 12.38 -8.77
N LYS A 140 2.03 11.06 -9.03
CA LYS A 140 1.03 10.13 -8.43
C LYS A 140 1.60 9.28 -7.31
N VAL A 141 0.92 9.21 -6.17
CA VAL A 141 1.34 8.33 -5.06
C VAL A 141 0.35 7.19 -4.88
N THR A 142 0.89 5.97 -4.93
CA THR A 142 0.15 4.73 -4.67
C THR A 142 0.78 4.02 -3.47
N ILE A 143 -0.03 3.67 -2.48
CA ILE A 143 0.40 2.95 -1.28
C ILE A 143 -0.41 1.66 -1.22
N GLU A 144 0.28 0.52 -1.25
CA GLU A 144 -0.33 -0.80 -1.42
C GLU A 144 0.19 -1.79 -0.37
N ASN A 145 -0.69 -2.63 0.17
CA ASN A 145 -0.27 -3.77 1.01
C ASN A 145 0.64 -3.38 2.19
N CYS A 146 0.45 -2.18 2.76
CA CYS A 146 1.29 -1.67 3.83
C CYS A 146 0.57 -1.71 5.18
N VAL A 147 1.32 -1.98 6.26
CA VAL A 147 0.89 -1.82 7.65
C VAL A 147 1.55 -0.58 8.21
N ILE A 148 0.79 0.50 8.35
CA ILE A 148 1.27 1.77 8.88
C ILE A 148 0.77 1.89 10.31
N SER A 149 1.67 1.91 11.27
CA SER A 149 1.27 1.89 12.68
C SER A 149 2.20 2.68 13.58
N HIS A 150 1.72 3.01 14.78
CA HIS A 150 2.55 3.61 15.85
C HIS A 150 3.31 4.87 15.39
N CYS A 151 2.70 5.63 14.50
CA CYS A 151 3.24 6.92 14.08
C CYS A 151 2.88 7.97 15.14
N ARG A 152 3.81 8.83 15.52
CA ARG A 152 3.55 9.91 16.50
C ARG A 152 2.46 10.85 16.02
N ASP A 153 2.46 11.17 14.73
CA ASP A 153 1.47 12.04 14.10
C ASP A 153 0.50 11.20 13.27
N SER A 154 0.41 11.44 11.95
CA SER A 154 -0.52 10.72 11.08
C SER A 154 0.12 9.47 10.47
N GLY A 155 -0.68 8.45 10.17
CA GLY A 155 -0.18 7.31 9.41
C GLY A 155 0.27 7.74 8.01
N ILE A 156 -0.62 8.39 7.27
CA ILE A 156 -0.34 9.02 5.99
C ILE A 156 -0.66 10.51 6.10
N TYR A 157 0.30 11.35 5.73
CA TYR A 157 0.14 12.80 5.69
C TYR A 157 0.35 13.30 4.27
N LYS A 158 -0.67 13.92 3.69
CA LYS A 158 -0.61 14.50 2.35
C LYS A 158 -0.78 16.02 2.43
N ASN A 159 0.26 16.75 2.03
CA ASN A 159 0.20 18.18 1.85
C ASN A 159 -0.05 18.53 0.38
N TYR A 160 -0.96 19.46 0.11
CA TYR A 160 -1.26 19.97 -1.23
C TYR A 160 -0.74 21.39 -1.49
N GLY A 161 -0.04 22.01 -0.52
CA GLY A 161 0.53 23.35 -0.71
C GLY A 161 -0.53 24.40 -1.07
N ALA A 162 -0.09 25.55 -1.61
CA ALA A 162 -0.97 26.66 -1.96
C ALA A 162 -1.27 26.66 -3.48
N ALA A 163 -2.56 26.62 -3.82
CA ALA A 163 -3.13 26.82 -5.16
C ALA A 163 -2.57 25.92 -6.28
N VAL A 164 -3.31 24.86 -6.61
CA VAL A 164 -3.06 24.09 -7.85
C VAL A 164 -4.14 24.47 -8.88
N ALA A 165 -3.72 25.04 -10.01
CA ALA A 165 -4.60 25.41 -11.12
C ALA A 165 -4.99 24.21 -12.02
N ALA A 166 -4.35 23.06 -11.83
CA ALA A 166 -4.64 21.79 -12.49
C ALA A 166 -5.26 20.82 -11.47
N PRO A 167 -6.09 19.84 -11.90
CA PRO A 167 -6.53 18.79 -11.00
C PRO A 167 -5.26 18.10 -10.46
N PRO A 168 -4.95 18.23 -9.16
CA PRO A 168 -3.80 17.62 -8.56
C PRO A 168 -3.95 16.10 -8.61
N VAL A 169 -2.90 15.41 -8.23
CA VAL A 169 -2.78 13.98 -8.48
C VAL A 169 -3.41 13.14 -7.37
N SER A 170 -3.92 11.98 -7.77
CA SER A 170 -4.54 11.03 -6.87
C SER A 170 -3.56 10.43 -5.88
N LEU A 171 -3.97 10.41 -4.62
CA LEU A 171 -3.43 9.53 -3.59
C LEU A 171 -4.30 8.27 -3.61
N ALA A 172 -3.70 7.14 -3.96
CA ALA A 172 -4.36 5.85 -3.92
C ALA A 172 -3.80 5.03 -2.75
N ILE A 173 -4.68 4.61 -1.84
CA ILE A 173 -4.37 3.77 -0.70
C ILE A 173 -5.16 2.49 -0.89
N THR A 174 -4.49 1.38 -1.13
CA THR A 174 -5.14 0.12 -1.42
C THR A 174 -4.62 -0.95 -0.49
N ASN A 175 -5.52 -1.71 0.10
CA ASN A 175 -5.14 -2.86 0.90
C ASN A 175 -4.15 -2.50 2.03
N CYS A 176 -4.39 -1.42 2.75
CA CYS A 176 -3.50 -0.97 3.82
C CYS A 176 -4.16 -1.11 5.19
N VAL A 177 -3.35 -1.34 6.23
CA VAL A 177 -3.77 -1.22 7.63
C VAL A 177 -3.13 0.03 8.21
N ILE A 178 -3.90 0.97 8.73
CA ILE A 178 -3.43 2.22 9.31
C ILE A 178 -3.97 2.35 10.73
N VAL A 179 -3.10 2.17 11.72
CA VAL A 179 -3.56 1.91 13.09
C VAL A 179 -2.68 2.49 14.18
N GLY A 180 -3.30 2.96 15.27
CA GLY A 180 -2.55 3.39 16.45
C GLY A 180 -1.65 4.60 16.20
N CYS A 181 -2.03 5.49 15.27
CA CYS A 181 -1.30 6.73 15.03
C CYS A 181 -1.76 7.82 16.00
N GLY A 182 -0.84 8.71 16.40
CA GLY A 182 -1.07 9.78 17.38
C GLY A 182 -1.82 11.01 16.85
N ALA A 183 -2.25 10.99 15.58
CA ALA A 183 -3.23 11.91 14.99
C ALA A 183 -4.29 11.15 14.17
N CYS A 184 -4.53 11.52 12.90
CA CYS A 184 -5.45 10.79 12.02
C CYS A 184 -4.75 9.60 11.36
N GLY A 185 -5.52 8.62 10.90
CA GLY A 185 -4.98 7.59 10.01
C GLY A 185 -4.44 8.21 8.71
N VAL A 186 -5.28 9.00 8.04
CA VAL A 186 -4.92 9.78 6.85
C VAL A 186 -5.23 11.25 7.10
N THR A 187 -4.22 12.11 7.02
CA THR A 187 -4.38 13.57 7.10
C THR A 187 -4.17 14.20 5.73
N ILE A 188 -5.12 15.02 5.32
CA ILE A 188 -5.07 15.78 4.07
C ILE A 188 -5.06 17.27 4.41
N THR A 189 -4.00 17.96 3.99
CA THR A 189 -3.84 19.39 4.23
C THR A 189 -3.80 20.19 2.94
N VAL A 190 -4.53 21.30 2.91
CA VAL A 190 -4.47 22.30 1.85
C VAL A 190 -3.98 23.62 2.44
N ALA A 191 -3.00 24.26 1.79
CA ALA A 191 -2.53 25.56 2.25
C ALA A 191 -3.45 26.67 1.71
N ARG A 192 -4.16 27.30 2.65
CA ARG A 192 -5.03 28.51 2.54
C ARG A 192 -6.50 28.25 2.18
N PRO A 193 -7.46 28.96 2.80
CA PRO A 193 -8.90 28.82 2.55
C PRO A 193 -9.42 29.69 1.39
N ASN A 194 -8.55 30.17 0.51
CA ASN A 194 -9.01 30.99 -0.61
C ASN A 194 -9.68 30.06 -1.64
N LEU A 195 -10.93 30.38 -2.00
CA LEU A 195 -11.99 29.58 -2.66
C LEU A 195 -11.66 28.90 -4.01
N THR A 196 -10.39 28.79 -4.39
CA THR A 196 -9.90 28.20 -5.65
C THR A 196 -9.06 26.94 -5.44
N ASN A 197 -8.87 26.48 -4.21
CA ASN A 197 -8.05 25.30 -3.94
C ASN A 197 -8.78 24.01 -4.30
N TYR A 198 -8.14 23.17 -5.11
CA TYR A 198 -8.64 21.87 -5.55
C TYR A 198 -7.95 20.78 -4.74
N ILE A 199 -8.72 19.99 -3.98
CA ILE A 199 -8.24 18.70 -3.44
C ILE A 199 -8.36 17.67 -4.55
N PRO A 200 -7.35 16.84 -4.85
CA PRO A 200 -7.50 15.82 -5.87
C PRO A 200 -8.24 14.60 -5.34
N ALA A 201 -8.59 13.69 -6.25
CA ALA A 201 -9.25 12.46 -5.86
C ALA A 201 -8.36 11.64 -4.91
N VAL A 202 -8.87 11.30 -3.73
CA VAL A 202 -8.24 10.36 -2.81
C VAL A 202 -9.05 9.09 -2.84
N THR A 203 -8.42 7.97 -3.18
CA THR A 203 -9.10 6.66 -3.21
C THR A 203 -8.54 5.78 -2.11
N ILE A 204 -9.40 5.32 -1.22
CA ILE A 204 -9.07 4.36 -0.16
C ILE A 204 -9.87 3.10 -0.41
N ASP A 205 -9.17 2.05 -0.77
CA ASP A 205 -9.76 0.80 -1.19
C ASP A 205 -9.28 -0.33 -0.31
N ASN A 206 -10.20 -1.18 0.10
CA ASN A 206 -9.90 -2.43 0.79
C ASN A 206 -8.98 -2.25 2.01
N SER A 207 -9.12 -1.17 2.76
CA SER A 207 -8.16 -0.78 3.82
C SER A 207 -8.82 -0.76 5.20
N ILE A 208 -8.02 -0.89 6.26
CA ILE A 208 -8.45 -0.77 7.66
C ILE A 208 -7.80 0.49 8.22
N ILE A 209 -8.59 1.42 8.75
CA ILE A 209 -8.09 2.64 9.41
C ILE A 209 -8.69 2.71 10.81
N ALA A 210 -7.91 2.35 11.82
CA ALA A 210 -8.45 2.03 13.13
C ALA A 210 -7.64 2.60 14.29
N VAL A 211 -8.29 2.83 15.43
CA VAL A 211 -7.62 3.10 16.73
C VAL A 211 -6.60 4.25 16.65
N ASN A 212 -6.81 5.22 15.76
CA ASN A 212 -5.99 6.43 15.73
C ASN A 212 -6.53 7.43 16.78
N THR A 213 -5.68 8.27 17.34
CA THR A 213 -6.09 9.19 18.42
C THR A 213 -7.00 10.33 17.92
N SER A 214 -7.12 10.53 16.61
CA SER A 214 -8.03 11.49 15.98
C SER A 214 -8.99 10.81 15.00
N TYR A 215 -9.18 11.30 13.78
CA TYR A 215 -10.11 10.74 12.80
C TYR A 215 -9.49 9.61 11.98
N ALA A 216 -10.31 8.80 11.30
CA ALA A 216 -9.79 7.91 10.26
C ALA A 216 -9.18 8.76 9.13
N ILE A 217 -9.92 9.78 8.71
CA ILE A 217 -9.48 10.75 7.70
C ILE A 217 -9.73 12.18 8.20
N GLY A 218 -8.67 12.97 8.31
CA GLY A 218 -8.73 14.37 8.76
C GLY A 218 -8.44 15.35 7.64
N PHE A 219 -9.20 16.44 7.58
CA PHE A 219 -8.97 17.57 6.66
C PHE A 219 -8.72 18.85 7.46
N THR A 220 -7.64 19.56 7.16
CA THR A 220 -7.26 20.78 7.90
C THR A 220 -7.95 22.06 7.42
N ALA A 221 -8.82 22.00 6.41
CA ALA A 221 -9.61 23.13 5.95
C ALA A 221 -10.98 22.68 5.40
N VAL A 222 -11.94 23.60 5.34
CA VAL A 222 -13.28 23.37 4.76
C VAL A 222 -13.16 23.25 3.23
N LEU A 223 -13.81 22.22 2.68
CA LEU A 223 -13.72 21.86 1.27
C LEU A 223 -14.87 22.45 0.47
N ASP A 224 -14.60 23.51 -0.29
CA ASP A 224 -15.63 24.10 -1.17
C ASP A 224 -15.49 23.63 -2.63
N ARG A 225 -14.31 23.12 -3.03
CA ARG A 225 -14.02 22.60 -4.38
C ARG A 225 -12.96 21.48 -4.32
N GLY A 226 -13.22 20.34 -4.96
CA GLY A 226 -12.27 19.21 -4.99
C GLY A 226 -12.78 18.00 -5.77
N GLY A 227 -11.87 17.11 -6.12
CA GLY A 227 -12.13 15.74 -6.54
C GLY A 227 -12.62 14.87 -5.39
N PRO A 228 -13.23 13.73 -5.69
CA PRO A 228 -13.89 12.89 -4.70
C PRO A 228 -12.88 12.18 -3.79
N VAL A 229 -13.23 12.10 -2.51
CA VAL A 229 -12.65 11.16 -1.56
C VAL A 229 -13.52 9.90 -1.62
N THR A 230 -13.02 8.87 -2.28
CA THR A 230 -13.74 7.62 -2.49
C THR A 230 -13.21 6.56 -1.53
N ILE A 231 -14.09 5.98 -0.73
CA ILE A 231 -13.73 4.92 0.21
C ILE A 231 -14.57 3.68 -0.13
N ARG A 232 -13.92 2.57 -0.47
CA ARG A 232 -14.61 1.33 -0.86
C ARG A 232 -14.04 0.14 -0.12
N TYR A 233 -14.92 -0.78 0.28
CA TYR A 233 -14.55 -2.05 0.95
C TYR A 233 -13.61 -1.85 2.14
N SER A 234 -13.68 -0.70 2.80
CA SER A 234 -12.74 -0.29 3.84
C SER A 234 -13.44 -0.17 5.19
N GLN A 235 -12.68 -0.40 6.25
CA GLN A 235 -13.15 -0.30 7.63
C GLN A 235 -12.55 0.92 8.30
N THR A 236 -13.40 1.67 9.02
CA THR A 236 -12.95 2.75 9.90
C THR A 236 -13.52 2.52 11.28
N CYS A 237 -12.67 2.37 12.30
CA CYS A 237 -13.16 1.95 13.61
C CYS A 237 -12.29 2.42 14.78
N GLY A 238 -12.93 2.86 15.87
CA GLY A 238 -12.23 3.19 17.13
C GLY A 238 -11.28 4.38 17.08
N ASN A 239 -11.36 5.22 16.05
CA ASN A 239 -10.58 6.45 16.01
C ASN A 239 -11.22 7.48 16.97
N LEU A 240 -10.42 8.01 17.92
CA LEU A 240 -10.90 8.76 19.10
C LEU A 240 -11.42 10.16 18.78
N GLY A 241 -10.98 10.77 17.67
CA GLY A 241 -11.29 12.15 17.30
C GLY A 241 -12.70 12.41 16.80
N GLY A 242 -13.54 11.40 16.62
CA GLY A 242 -14.89 11.63 16.12
C GLY A 242 -15.89 10.55 16.46
N ALA A 243 -16.78 10.83 17.42
CA ALA A 243 -18.15 10.35 17.33
C ALA A 243 -18.70 10.88 16.00
N THR A 244 -18.86 9.98 15.03
CA THR A 244 -19.54 10.15 13.72
C THR A 244 -19.70 11.60 13.20
N PRO A 245 -19.03 11.98 12.09
CA PRO A 245 -18.36 11.13 11.12
C PRO A 245 -16.88 10.88 11.48
N GLN A 246 -16.36 9.69 11.17
CA GLN A 246 -14.91 9.36 11.20
C GLN A 246 -14.09 10.15 10.15
N ILE A 247 -14.70 11.17 9.56
CA ILE A 247 -14.18 12.08 8.55
C ILE A 247 -14.52 13.51 9.00
N GLN A 248 -13.53 14.38 9.14
CA GLN A 248 -13.71 15.76 9.57
C GLN A 248 -13.79 16.74 8.37
N ASN A 249 -14.61 17.79 8.42
CA ASN A 249 -14.61 18.93 7.49
C ASN A 249 -14.84 18.65 5.99
N ALA A 250 -15.31 17.46 5.63
CA ALA A 250 -15.73 17.18 4.27
C ALA A 250 -17.18 17.61 4.04
N THR A 251 -17.42 18.47 3.06
CA THR A 251 -18.77 18.72 2.56
C THR A 251 -19.30 17.44 1.91
N SER A 252 -20.54 17.06 2.20
CA SER A 252 -21.11 15.73 1.93
C SER A 252 -21.21 15.35 0.44
N THR A 253 -20.89 16.26 -0.48
CA THR A 253 -20.86 16.01 -1.94
C THR A 253 -19.54 15.45 -2.44
N LEU A 254 -18.47 15.50 -1.62
CA LEU A 254 -17.13 15.07 -2.03
C LEU A 254 -16.75 13.67 -1.54
N ILE A 255 -17.59 13.02 -0.72
CA ILE A 255 -17.27 11.69 -0.19
C ILE A 255 -18.23 10.65 -0.80
N ASP A 256 -17.69 9.77 -1.63
CA ASP A 256 -18.39 8.56 -2.08
C ASP A 256 -17.95 7.39 -1.21
N ILE A 257 -18.80 7.02 -0.24
CA ILE A 257 -18.52 5.92 0.68
C ILE A 257 -19.36 4.71 0.26
N GLN A 258 -18.72 3.72 -0.36
CA GLN A 258 -19.36 2.48 -0.78
C GLN A 258 -18.99 1.35 0.17
N ASN A 259 -19.98 0.84 0.90
CA ASN A 259 -19.85 -0.22 1.91
C ASN A 259 -18.85 0.06 3.06
N PRO A 260 -18.84 1.24 3.69
CA PRO A 260 -18.07 1.46 4.91
C PRO A 260 -18.73 0.74 6.08
N LEU A 261 -17.94 0.01 6.86
CA LEU A 261 -18.36 -0.36 8.22
C LEU A 261 -17.72 0.62 9.18
N VAL A 262 -18.55 1.51 9.72
CA VAL A 262 -18.17 2.41 10.81
C VAL A 262 -18.58 1.73 12.11
N CYS A 263 -17.61 1.26 12.89
CA CYS A 263 -17.90 0.71 14.22
C CYS A 263 -17.85 1.84 15.26
N PRO A 264 -18.95 2.15 15.97
CA PRO A 264 -19.04 3.33 16.83
C PRO A 264 -18.46 3.18 18.24
N LEU A 265 -17.91 2.02 18.64
CA LEU A 265 -17.53 1.76 20.04
C LEU A 265 -16.04 1.37 20.22
N PRO A 266 -15.23 2.22 20.88
CA PRO A 266 -13.80 1.97 21.15
C PRO A 266 -13.51 0.65 21.91
N GLY A 267 -14.42 0.21 22.78
CA GLY A 267 -14.22 -0.95 23.66
C GLY A 267 -14.49 -2.32 23.03
N LEU A 268 -15.16 -2.38 21.88
CA LEU A 268 -15.52 -3.63 21.18
C LEU A 268 -14.46 -4.06 20.15
N LEU A 269 -13.34 -3.34 20.03
CA LEU A 269 -12.43 -3.40 18.89
C LEU A 269 -11.18 -4.25 19.08
N LEU A 270 -10.66 -4.36 20.30
CA LEU A 270 -9.60 -5.32 20.61
C LEU A 270 -10.09 -6.78 20.47
N THR A 271 -11.41 -7.00 20.52
CA THR A 271 -12.03 -8.32 20.31
C THR A 271 -12.37 -8.60 18.85
N GLN A 272 -12.10 -7.67 17.91
CA GLN A 272 -12.31 -7.92 16.48
C GLN A 272 -11.04 -8.41 15.79
N PHE A 273 -9.85 -8.09 16.31
CA PHE A 273 -8.57 -8.48 15.73
C PHE A 273 -7.93 -9.64 16.48
N GLN A 274 -7.22 -10.53 15.79
CA GLN A 274 -6.56 -11.71 16.36
C GLN A 274 -5.64 -11.30 17.51
N ASP A 275 -4.72 -10.36 17.27
CA ASP A 275 -3.89 -9.77 18.32
C ASP A 275 -3.33 -8.41 17.89
N ALA A 276 -4.06 -7.34 18.23
CA ALA A 276 -3.64 -5.97 17.90
C ALA A 276 -2.33 -5.56 18.61
N ASN A 277 -1.97 -6.19 19.74
CA ASN A 277 -0.73 -5.89 20.47
C ASN A 277 0.50 -6.47 19.75
N LEU A 278 0.31 -7.54 18.99
CA LEU A 278 1.34 -8.16 18.15
C LEU A 278 1.28 -7.70 16.68
N CYS A 279 0.54 -6.62 16.38
CA CYS A 279 0.27 -6.16 15.02
C CYS A 279 -0.43 -7.21 14.12
N ASP A 280 -1.13 -8.17 14.71
CA ASP A 280 -1.98 -9.12 14.00
C ASP A 280 -3.41 -8.56 13.88
N PHE A 281 -3.60 -7.77 12.83
CA PHE A 281 -4.86 -7.10 12.54
C PHE A 281 -5.82 -7.95 11.67
N ARG A 282 -5.58 -9.26 11.55
CA ARG A 282 -6.57 -10.19 10.96
C ARG A 282 -7.80 -10.23 11.85
N LEU A 283 -8.99 -10.44 11.29
CA LEU A 283 -10.20 -10.52 12.12
C LEU A 283 -10.26 -11.84 12.93
N GLN A 284 -10.81 -11.77 14.14
CA GLN A 284 -11.13 -12.96 14.95
C GLN A 284 -12.23 -13.77 14.30
N ALA A 285 -12.23 -15.09 14.52
CA ALA A 285 -13.21 -16.00 13.95
C ALA A 285 -14.67 -15.68 14.37
N ASN A 286 -14.86 -15.08 15.53
CA ASN A 286 -16.15 -14.63 16.06
C ASN A 286 -16.35 -13.11 15.93
N GLY A 287 -15.48 -12.41 15.22
CA GLY A 287 -15.60 -10.98 14.98
C GLY A 287 -16.88 -10.66 14.22
N THR A 288 -17.60 -9.62 14.63
CA THR A 288 -18.85 -9.17 13.99
C THR A 288 -18.62 -8.60 12.59
N LEU A 289 -17.36 -8.33 12.23
CA LEU A 289 -16.95 -7.82 10.93
C LEU A 289 -16.53 -8.92 9.95
N ARG A 290 -16.51 -10.18 10.39
CA ARG A 290 -16.11 -11.32 9.55
C ARG A 290 -17.11 -11.54 8.40
N GLU A 291 -16.62 -11.75 7.18
CA GLU A 291 -17.38 -11.98 5.93
C GLU A 291 -18.29 -10.82 5.49
N THR A 292 -18.20 -9.64 6.12
CA THR A 292 -19.08 -8.50 5.82
C THR A 292 -18.71 -7.72 4.55
N GLY A 293 -17.57 -8.04 3.92
CA GLY A 293 -17.02 -7.38 2.74
C GLY A 293 -17.15 -8.17 1.45
N ASN A 294 -17.89 -9.29 1.46
CA ASN A 294 -18.00 -10.22 0.34
C ASN A 294 -18.55 -9.54 -0.94
N PRO A 295 -17.73 -9.31 -1.98
CA PRO A 295 -18.18 -8.56 -3.16
C PRO A 295 -19.00 -9.41 -4.14
N ALA A 296 -18.93 -10.76 -4.06
CA ALA A 296 -19.74 -11.69 -4.85
C ALA A 296 -19.57 -13.15 -4.38
N CYS A 297 -20.58 -13.99 -4.64
CA CYS A 297 -20.61 -15.41 -4.24
C CYS A 297 -19.44 -16.28 -4.74
N MET A 298 -18.71 -15.83 -5.76
CA MET A 298 -17.52 -16.51 -6.30
C MET A 298 -16.25 -16.31 -5.46
N TYR A 299 -16.24 -15.36 -4.53
CA TYR A 299 -15.14 -15.15 -3.58
C TYR A 299 -15.37 -15.86 -2.24
N ARG A 300 -16.36 -16.77 -2.16
CA ARG A 300 -16.62 -17.58 -0.96
C ARG A 300 -15.32 -18.16 -0.43
N ASN A 301 -15.04 -17.81 0.81
CA ASN A 301 -13.86 -18.22 1.50
C ASN A 301 -14.30 -19.16 2.63
N PRO A 302 -14.25 -20.49 2.44
CA PRO A 302 -14.92 -21.45 3.32
C PRO A 302 -14.43 -21.42 4.78
N ASP A 303 -13.22 -20.91 5.02
CA ASP A 303 -12.63 -20.75 6.34
C ASP A 303 -12.77 -19.33 6.91
N GLY A 304 -13.53 -18.44 6.25
CA GLY A 304 -13.87 -17.11 6.75
C GLY A 304 -12.74 -16.08 6.92
N SER A 305 -11.53 -16.34 6.44
CA SER A 305 -10.33 -15.47 6.47
C SER A 305 -10.14 -14.46 5.32
N ARG A 306 -10.92 -14.49 4.22
CA ARG A 306 -10.67 -13.71 2.97
C ARG A 306 -11.84 -12.84 2.47
N ASN A 307 -13.03 -12.85 3.08
CA ASN A 307 -14.13 -11.94 2.68
C ASN A 307 -14.42 -10.84 3.70
N ASP A 308 -13.45 -10.58 4.55
CA ASP A 308 -13.51 -9.46 5.48
C ASP A 308 -13.28 -8.16 4.70
N PRO A 309 -14.06 -7.09 4.94
CA PRO A 309 -13.71 -5.80 4.37
C PRO A 309 -12.39 -5.33 4.98
N GLY A 310 -11.54 -4.65 4.22
CA GLY A 310 -10.23 -4.19 4.67
C GLY A 310 -9.06 -5.07 4.21
N ALA A 311 -7.86 -4.82 4.74
CA ALA A 311 -6.59 -5.25 4.15
C ALA A 311 -6.37 -6.78 4.02
N PHE A 312 -7.18 -7.56 4.73
CA PHE A 312 -7.06 -9.02 4.82
C PHE A 312 -8.12 -9.79 4.02
N GLY A 313 -9.15 -9.12 3.49
CA GLY A 313 -10.12 -9.72 2.57
C GLY A 313 -10.35 -8.86 1.33
N GLY A 314 -11.29 -9.20 0.44
CA GLY A 314 -11.63 -8.38 -0.73
C GLY A 314 -10.59 -8.38 -1.90
N PRO A 315 -10.86 -7.64 -2.99
CA PRO A 315 -10.00 -7.61 -4.19
C PRO A 315 -8.67 -6.91 -3.90
N GLY A 316 -7.59 -7.68 -3.72
CA GLY A 316 -6.24 -7.14 -3.46
C GLY A 316 -5.46 -7.83 -2.33
N CYS A 317 -6.13 -8.65 -1.51
CA CYS A 317 -5.53 -9.33 -0.35
C CYS A 317 -4.41 -10.34 -0.67
N ILE A 318 -4.21 -10.71 -1.94
CA ILE A 318 -3.15 -11.64 -2.40
C ILE A 318 -1.74 -11.25 -1.89
N GLY A 319 -1.48 -9.95 -1.68
CA GLY A 319 -0.17 -9.47 -1.23
C GLY A 319 0.15 -9.68 0.27
N TYR A 320 -0.84 -9.89 1.14
CA TYR A 320 -0.60 -10.18 2.57
C TYR A 320 -0.36 -11.65 2.85
N TYR A 321 -0.85 -12.52 1.95
CA TYR A 321 -0.71 -13.96 2.04
C TYR A 321 0.21 -14.43 0.90
N PRO A 322 1.54 -14.34 1.03
CA PRO A 322 2.45 -14.88 0.02
C PRO A 322 2.23 -16.39 -0.21
N PHE A 323 1.54 -17.05 0.73
CA PHE A 323 1.10 -18.43 0.64
C PHE A 323 -0.43 -18.49 0.73
N CYS A 324 -1.11 -18.29 -0.41
CA CYS A 324 -2.57 -18.44 -0.52
C CYS A 324 -3.03 -19.92 -0.49
N GLY A 325 -2.31 -20.82 0.19
CA GLY A 325 -2.71 -22.21 0.41
C GLY A 325 -2.77 -22.52 1.91
N PRO A 326 -3.48 -23.59 2.32
CA PRO A 326 -3.46 -24.03 3.71
C PRO A 326 -2.02 -24.21 4.18
N VAL A 327 -1.66 -23.54 5.28
CA VAL A 327 -0.40 -23.82 5.98
C VAL A 327 -0.62 -25.12 6.74
N ILE A 328 0.04 -26.18 6.31
CA ILE A 328 0.08 -27.42 7.09
C ILE A 328 1.21 -27.26 8.10
N GLU A 329 0.87 -26.77 9.29
CA GLU A 329 1.86 -26.47 10.34
C GLU A 329 2.37 -27.75 11.03
N CYS A 330 1.63 -28.85 10.93
CA CYS A 330 2.02 -30.14 11.49
C CYS A 330 1.47 -31.30 10.65
N VAL A 331 2.38 -32.11 10.08
CA VAL A 331 2.06 -33.45 9.57
C VAL A 331 2.81 -34.44 10.44
N GLU A 332 2.17 -34.92 11.50
CA GLU A 332 2.68 -36.05 12.26
C GLU A 332 2.14 -37.35 11.66
N ILE A 333 3.04 -38.26 11.33
CA ILE A 333 2.71 -39.63 10.93
C ILE A 333 3.13 -40.52 12.08
N GLU A 334 2.17 -40.99 12.88
CA GLU A 334 2.44 -41.98 13.92
C GLU A 334 2.84 -43.32 13.28
N GLN A 335 4.11 -43.69 13.47
CA GLN A 335 4.74 -44.84 12.82
C GLN A 335 4.19 -46.20 13.28
N THR A 336 3.39 -46.23 14.36
CA THR A 336 2.87 -47.47 14.96
C THR A 336 1.77 -48.14 14.12
N GLN A 337 1.24 -47.48 13.08
CA GLN A 337 0.17 -48.03 12.24
C GLN A 337 0.41 -47.97 10.73
N VAL A 338 1.64 -47.79 10.26
CA VAL A 338 1.90 -47.60 8.81
C VAL A 338 2.53 -48.84 8.17
N PRO A 339 1.83 -49.57 7.27
CA PRO A 339 2.41 -50.64 6.45
C PRO A 339 3.51 -50.10 5.53
N THR A 340 4.46 -50.95 5.14
CA THR A 340 5.68 -50.60 4.38
C THR A 340 5.46 -50.01 2.97
N THR A 341 4.23 -49.75 2.56
CA THR A 341 3.90 -49.18 1.24
C THR A 341 2.67 -48.28 1.31
N ILE A 342 2.85 -47.01 1.66
CA ILE A 342 1.85 -45.96 1.40
C ILE A 342 2.48 -44.83 0.58
N ARG A 343 1.75 -44.38 -0.45
CA ARG A 343 2.00 -43.12 -1.15
C ARG A 343 0.96 -42.10 -0.68
N VAL A 344 1.39 -41.13 0.11
CA VAL A 344 0.57 -39.95 0.43
C VAL A 344 0.72 -38.95 -0.72
N ARG A 345 -0.41 -38.58 -1.35
CA ARG A 345 -0.45 -37.43 -2.27
C ARG A 345 -1.26 -36.33 -1.63
N ILE A 346 -0.58 -35.29 -1.18
CA ILE A 346 -1.21 -34.02 -0.83
C ILE A 346 -1.36 -33.24 -2.13
N LYS A 347 -2.60 -32.93 -2.50
CA LYS A 347 -2.89 -32.07 -3.66
C LYS A 347 -3.45 -30.75 -3.13
N VAL A 348 -2.56 -29.78 -2.97
CA VAL A 348 -2.95 -28.39 -2.72
C VAL A 348 -3.45 -27.83 -4.05
N ARG A 349 -4.63 -27.22 -4.05
CA ARG A 349 -5.18 -26.51 -5.22
C ARG A 349 -4.85 -25.05 -5.13
#